data_AF-A0A356AR41-F1
#
_entry.id   AF-A0A356AR41-F1
#
_cell.length_a   1.000
_cell.length_b   1.000
_cell.length_c   1.000
_cell.angle_alpha   90.00
_cell.angle_beta   90.00
_cell.angle_gamma   90.00
#
_symmetry.space_group_name_H-M   'P 1'
#
loop_
_entity.id
_entity.type
_entity.pdbx_description
1 polymer ?
#
loop_
_entity_poly.entity_id
_entity_poly.type
_entity_poly.pdbx_seq_one_letter_code
_entity_poly.pdbx_strand_id
1 'polypeptide(L)' 'MPKNETRDTKEVILTTALKLFSERGYDGVGIRDIAKEIGIRESALYKHYSGKQDIFDSILKDVERRYQEEVSTFIPPESM' A
#
# COMPACT_ATOMS: atom_id res chain seq x y z
N MET A 1 -26.43 0.93 13.73
CA MET A 1 -25.27 1.75 13.35
C MET A 1 -24.53 1.01 12.24
N PRO A 2 -24.23 1.62 11.09
CA PRO A 2 -23.48 0.95 10.04
C PRO A 2 -22.07 0.63 10.55
N LYS A 3 -21.56 -0.58 10.29
CA LYS A 3 -20.18 -0.99 10.59
C LYS A 3 -19.22 -0.16 9.73
N ASN A 4 -18.69 0.92 10.27
CA ASN A 4 -17.61 1.69 9.65
C ASN A 4 -16.53 1.92 10.73
N GLU A 5 -15.25 2.02 10.32
CA GLU A 5 -14.08 2.42 11.14
C GLU A 5 -13.02 1.37 11.52
N THR A 6 -12.75 0.41 10.65
CA THR A 6 -11.33 0.06 10.42
C THR A 6 -11.09 0.28 8.95
N ARG A 7 -10.47 1.41 8.57
CA ARG A 7 -9.66 1.41 7.35
C ARG A 7 -8.76 0.19 7.47
N ASP A 8 -8.73 -0.66 6.45
CA ASP A 8 -7.90 -1.85 6.49
C ASP A 8 -6.48 -1.40 6.87
N THR A 9 -5.96 -1.90 7.99
CA THR A 9 -4.62 -1.52 8.46
C THR A 9 -3.59 -1.75 7.36
N LYS A 10 -3.84 -2.75 6.50
CA LYS A 10 -3.06 -3.03 5.30
C LYS A 10 -3.09 -1.87 4.29
N GLU A 11 -4.25 -1.28 4.03
CA GLU A 11 -4.42 -0.14 3.13
C GLU A 11 -3.78 1.13 3.70
N VAL A 12 -3.92 1.37 5.00
CA VAL A 12 -3.27 2.50 5.69
C VAL A 12 -1.75 2.39 5.59
N ILE A 13 -1.20 1.18 5.78
CA ILE A 13 0.23 0.92 5.61
C ILE A 13 0.66 1.21 4.16
N LEU A 14 -0.06 0.69 3.16
CA LEU A 14 0.29 0.86 1.74
C LEU A 14 0.29 2.33 1.32
N THR A 15 -0.78 3.06 1.63
CA THR A 15 -0.93 4.47 1.26
C THR A 15 0.11 5.36 1.94
N THR A 16 0.41 5.09 3.21
CA THR A 16 1.46 5.81 3.95
C THR A 16 2.84 5.49 3.40
N ALA A 17 3.14 4.22 3.15
CA ALA A 17 4.42 3.80 2.59
C ALA A 17 4.64 4.40 1.19
N LEU A 18 3.62 4.37 0.32
CA LEU A 18 3.67 5.00 -1.00
C LEU A 18 3.98 6.51 -0.90
N LYS A 19 3.31 7.23 0.00
CA LYS A 19 3.59 8.65 0.25
C LYS A 19 5.05 8.87 0.65
N LEU A 20 5.52 8.14 1.67
CA LEU A 20 6.88 8.31 2.19
C LEU A 20 7.94 7.94 1.14
N PHE A 21 7.75 6.84 0.39
CA PHE A 21 8.65 6.45 -0.69
C PHE A 21 8.68 7.50 -1.80
N SER A 22 7.54 8.12 -2.13
CA SER A 22 7.46 9.18 -3.14
C SER A 22 8.17 10.47 -2.72
N GLU A 23 8.13 10.80 -1.42
CA GLU A 23 8.75 12.01 -0.88
C GLU A 23 10.26 11.87 -0.62
N ARG A 24 10.71 10.67 -0.21
CA ARG A 24 12.06 10.46 0.35
C ARG A 24 12.87 9.39 -0.38
N GLY A 25 12.29 8.75 -1.40
CA GLY A 25 12.86 7.60 -2.09
C GLY A 25 12.72 6.30 -1.28
N TYR A 26 12.83 5.16 -1.96
CA TYR A 26 12.71 3.84 -1.33
C TYR A 26 13.77 3.61 -0.24
N ASP A 27 15.02 4.02 -0.48
CA ASP A 27 16.12 3.82 0.47
C ASP A 27 16.07 4.77 1.67
N GLY A 28 15.43 5.94 1.51
CA GLY A 28 15.28 6.96 2.56
C GLY A 28 14.18 6.65 3.59
N VAL A 29 13.48 5.52 3.46
CA VAL A 29 12.36 5.13 4.33
C VAL A 29 12.58 3.73 4.88
N GLY A 30 12.45 3.57 6.20
CA GLY A 30 12.43 2.28 6.87
C GLY A 30 11.04 1.90 7.41
N ILE A 31 10.90 0.65 7.86
CA ILE A 31 9.69 0.15 8.54
C ILE A 31 9.32 1.01 9.76
N ARG A 32 10.34 1.50 10.48
CA ARG A 32 10.18 2.40 11.62
C ARG A 32 9.50 3.72 11.26
N ASP A 33 9.87 4.31 10.12
CA ASP A 33 9.31 5.58 9.69
C ASP A 33 7.83 5.43 9.34
N ILE A 34 7.48 4.35 8.63
CA ILE A 34 6.10 4.03 8.27
C ILE A 34 5.25 3.77 9.53
N ALA A 35 5.76 2.97 10.47
CA ALA A 35 5.08 2.67 11.73
C ALA A 35 4.84 3.93 12.57
N LYS A 36 5.86 4.81 12.63
CA LYS A 36 5.79 6.09 13.35
C LYS A 36 4.76 7.03 12.73
N GLU A 37 4.73 7.16 11.40
CA GLU A 37 3.80 8.04 10.68
C GLU A 37 2.33 7.68 10.94
N ILE A 38 2.02 6.38 11.06
CA ILE A 38 0.65 5.90 11.31
C ILE A 38 0.35 5.63 12.80
N GLY A 39 1.30 5.89 13.69
CA GLY A 39 1.12 5.78 15.14
C GLY A 39 0.99 4.34 15.67
N ILE A 40 1.63 3.36 15.02
CA ILE A 40 1.62 1.95 15.46
C ILE A 40 3.01 1.45 15.84
N ARG A 41 3.06 0.30 16.51
CA ARG A 41 4.31 -0.42 16.75
C ARG A 41 4.77 -1.13 15.47
N GLU A 42 6.07 -1.22 15.24
CA GLU A 42 6.63 -2.01 14.13
C GLU A 42 6.11 -3.45 14.10
N SER A 43 5.93 -4.07 15.28
CA SER A 43 5.40 -5.43 15.40
C SER A 43 3.98 -5.60 14.84
N ALA A 44 3.17 -4.54 14.78
CA ALA A 44 1.87 -4.58 14.13
C ALA A 44 2.02 -4.54 12.60
N LEU A 45 3.02 -3.82 12.09
CA LEU A 45 3.36 -3.77 10.66
C LEU A 45 3.85 -5.14 10.17
N TYR A 46 4.70 -5.80 10.97
CA TYR A 46 5.19 -7.16 10.69
C TYR A 46 4.11 -8.25 10.68
N LYS A 47 2.91 -7.99 11.21
CA LYS A 47 1.76 -8.91 11.07
C LYS A 47 1.16 -8.90 9.66
N HIS A 48 1.38 -7.83 8.91
CA HIS A 48 0.82 -7.63 7.57
C HIS A 48 1.87 -7.82 6.47
N TYR A 49 3.12 -7.45 6.75
CA TYR A 49 4.20 -7.48 5.78
C TYR A 49 5.49 -7.99 6.40
N SER A 50 6.20 -8.84 5.68
CA SER A 50 7.49 -9.40 6.11
C SER A 50 8.61 -8.36 6.14
N GLY A 51 8.47 -7.26 5.40
CA GLY A 51 9.45 -6.17 5.40
C GLY A 51 9.16 -5.09 4.34
N LYS A 52 10.14 -4.20 4.14
CA LYS A 52 10.01 -3.02 3.24
C LYS A 52 9.74 -3.41 1.79
N GLN A 53 10.39 -4.46 1.30
CA GLN A 53 10.20 -4.97 -0.06
C GLN A 53 8.78 -5.51 -0.28
N ASP A 54 8.26 -6.30 0.67
CA ASP A 54 6.91 -6.85 0.59
C ASP A 54 5.81 -5.75 0.54
N ILE A 55 6.02 -4.66 1.28
CA ILE A 55 5.17 -3.46 1.19
C ILE A 55 5.24 -2.86 -0.22
N PHE A 56 6.44 -2.68 -0.76
CA PHE A 56 6.64 -2.10 -2.08
C PHE A 56 6.05 -2.96 -3.20
N ASP A 57 6.28 -4.27 -3.16
CA ASP A 57 5.68 -5.22 -4.11
C ASP A 57 4.15 -5.18 -4.03
N SER A 58 3.60 -5.00 -2.83
CA SER A 58 2.16 -4.86 -2.63
C SER A 58 1.61 -3.53 -3.16
N ILE A 59 2.38 -2.44 -3.10
CA ILE A 59 2.05 -1.18 -3.77
C ILE A 59 2.00 -1.39 -5.29
N LEU A 60 2.99 -2.07 -5.88
CA LEU A 60 3.02 -2.32 -7.31
C LEU A 60 1.82 -3.15 -7.77
N LYS A 61 1.49 -4.23 -7.04
CA LYS A 61 0.29 -5.05 -7.29
C LYS A 61 -1.00 -4.24 -7.17
N ASP A 62 -1.05 -3.29 -6.23
CA ASP A 62 -2.21 -2.43 -6.05
C ASP A 62 -2.39 -1.47 -7.22
N VAL A 63 -1.30 -0.85 -7.68
CA VAL A 63 -1.29 0.02 -8.85
C VAL A 63 -1.65 -0.75 -10.13
N GLU A 64 -1.06 -1.93 -10.32
CA GLU A 64 -1.38 -2.79 -11.47
C GLU A 64 -2.87 -3.16 -11.49
N ARG A 65 -3.43 -3.56 -10.33
CA ARG A 65 -4.86 -3.89 -10.23
C ARG A 65 -5.74 -2.70 -10.61
N ARG A 66 -5.47 -1.51 -10.08
CA ARG A 66 -6.23 -0.28 -10.41
C ARG A 66 -6.11 0.07 -11.89
N TYR A 67 -4.91 -0.05 -12.46
CA TYR A 67 -4.69 0.18 -13.88
C TYR A 67 -5.50 -0.79 -14.75
N GLN A 68 -5.54 -2.08 -14.39
CA GLN A 68 -6.36 -3.07 -15.12
C GLN A 68 -7.85 -2.78 -15.01
N GLU A 69 -8.34 -2.36 -13.83
CA GLU A 69 -9.75 -1.98 -13.63
C GLU A 69 -10.13 -0.76 -14.51
N GLU A 70 -9.28 0.27 -14.55
CA GLU A 70 -9.51 1.47 -15.37
C GLU A 70 -9.40 1.18 -16.87
N VAL A 71 -8.37 0.44 -17.30
CA VAL A 71 -8.17 0.09 -18.71
C VAL A 71 -9.27 -0.83 -19.22
N SER A 72 -9.75 -1.79 -18.43
CA SER A 72 -10.86 -2.67 -18.83
C SER A 72 -12.17 -1.91 -19.12
N THR A 73 -12.31 -0.71 -18.55
CA THR A 73 -13.45 0.18 -18.80
C THR A 73 -13.29 0.93 -20.14
N PHE A 74 -12.06 1.09 -20.63
CA PHE A 74 -11.74 1.84 -21.85
C PHE A 74 -11.40 0.95 -23.06
N ILE A 75 -10.86 -0.25 -22.83
CA ILE A 75 -10.42 -1.21 -23.86
C ILE A 75 -11.02 -2.58 -23.52
N PRO A 76 -11.99 -3.09 -24.31
CA PRO A 76 -12.57 -4.41 -24.09
C PRO A 76 -11.50 -5.51 -24.18
N PRO A 77 -11.61 -6.58 -23.38
CA PRO A 77 -10.63 -7.69 -23.32
C PRO A 77 -10.44 -8.42 -24.66
N GLU A 78 -11.34 -8.23 -25.62
CA GLU A 78 -11.24 -8.74 -26.99
C GLU A 78 -10.12 -8.08 -27.82
N SER A 79 -9.51 -7.01 -27.31
CA SER A 79 -8.54 -6.17 -28.02
C SER A 79 -7.06 -6.47 -27.67
N MET A 80 -6.81 -7.49 -26.85
CA MET A 80 -5.47 -7.90 -26.35
C MET A 80 -5.05 -9.26 -26.91
#